data_AF-A0A4Y9JL81-F1
#
_entry.id   AF-A0A4Y9JL81-F1
#
_cell.length_a   1.000
_cell.length_b   1.000
_cell.length_c   1.000
_cell.angle_alpha   90.00
_cell.angle_beta   90.00
_cell.angle_gamma   90.00
#
_symmetry.space_group_name_H-M   'P 1'
#
loop_
_entity.id
_entity.type
_entity.pdbx_description
1 polymer ?
#
loop_
_entity_poly.entity_id
_entity_poly.type
_entity_poly.pdbx_seq_one_letter_code
_entity_poly.pdbx_strand_id
1 'polypeptide(L)'
;MKKRILVVSPTGTLDNGAEKSIVNLMIYLAGKGYHVFNAYPDNQHETKERYIQVLEEHQIKTISIPTAKWWWPEAPGTVPFLKTEQILAYQQAIFIIRQIIREENIQLVISNTANVFQGSIAAACEAVPHFWLFHEFPTKEFAYYREKIEFMVQNSAAIFAVHGNLHERLKELFPASTDIQSFIPYSDIEGTPLQESTSRRLVSIGRINENKNQLELIKAYHQLNQPQYPLVFIGDWDEAYKAQCDDYIAEHKVTNVHFLGHQNQPWGLVSKSDICVLNSQSEAFPLVFVEAVLNGVPVIASDNLGYQSVKSFLQAGTLYHLGDVKQLVQYLKEHLERFEVHKEESLRQQKIARGIYCIDTCYQQILKAIEGNPTSPAKGLHAIRYLLGEVDYRHLQSLVDEQFITVYFEKGGTFSETHTTVYPLELQGTIDILLPEDCQKIRIDMTERPSFYTHIQLLALDYDTSLLPIFTNGLVYRDSYIFPNPDPQLIFQVPSFYGKRVRLRYSLYEIDEVMSDAYIGKQLAQELLNLRSRLKLLEAKEVDYQQERIKVEKMQRQLEEITAQYNQTIASRRWTISTALINFFRRKK
;
A
#
# COMPACT_ATOMS: atom_id res chain seq x y z
N MET A 1 31.81 -9.76 -15.34
CA MET A 1 30.48 -9.22 -15.70
C MET A 1 30.17 -8.10 -14.72
N LYS A 2 29.65 -6.95 -15.17
CA LYS A 2 29.25 -5.87 -14.25
C LYS A 2 27.99 -6.29 -13.45
N LYS A 3 27.80 -5.64 -12.30
CA LYS A 3 26.76 -6.02 -11.34
C LYS A 3 25.35 -5.85 -11.91
N ARG A 4 24.44 -6.70 -11.45
CA ARG A 4 22.99 -6.54 -11.64
C ARG A 4 22.41 -5.77 -10.46
N ILE A 5 21.81 -4.61 -10.70
CA ILE A 5 21.41 -3.64 -9.68
C ILE A 5 19.90 -3.44 -9.75
N LEU A 6 19.20 -3.64 -8.62
CA LEU A 6 17.79 -3.31 -8.48
C LEU A 6 17.63 -1.99 -7.73
N VAL A 7 16.98 -1.02 -8.35
CA VAL A 7 16.61 0.25 -7.72
C VAL A 7 15.13 0.21 -7.35
N VAL A 8 14.81 0.55 -6.11
CA VAL A 8 13.44 0.65 -5.59
C VAL A 8 13.07 2.14 -5.49
N SER A 9 12.20 2.59 -6.40
CA SER A 9 11.78 3.99 -6.52
C SER A 9 10.60 4.32 -5.59
N PRO A 10 10.52 5.55 -5.05
CA PRO A 10 9.43 5.96 -4.16
C PRO A 10 8.09 6.15 -4.85
N THR A 11 8.08 6.51 -6.12
CA THR A 11 6.86 6.93 -6.83
C THR A 11 6.79 6.38 -8.26
N GLY A 12 7.91 6.21 -8.96
CA GLY A 12 7.88 5.83 -10.38
C GLY A 12 7.33 6.95 -11.28
N THR A 13 7.66 8.20 -10.95
CA THR A 13 7.18 9.42 -11.61
C THR A 13 8.35 10.36 -11.93
N LEU A 14 8.10 11.49 -12.62
CA LEU A 14 9.12 12.50 -12.97
C LEU A 14 8.78 13.88 -12.42
N ASP A 15 7.93 13.93 -11.41
CA ASP A 15 7.33 15.14 -10.83
C ASP A 15 8.17 15.76 -9.71
N ASN A 16 9.10 15.00 -9.11
CA ASN A 16 9.92 15.43 -7.99
C ASN A 16 11.43 15.26 -8.23
N GLY A 17 12.24 16.02 -7.48
CA GLY A 17 13.69 16.07 -7.67
C GLY A 17 14.43 14.79 -7.27
N ALA A 18 13.92 14.05 -6.29
CA ALA A 18 14.51 12.77 -5.87
C ALA A 18 14.36 11.71 -6.97
N GLU A 19 13.20 11.64 -7.63
CA GLU A 19 12.99 10.74 -8.77
C GLU A 19 13.82 11.15 -9.99
N LYS A 20 13.87 12.45 -10.33
CA LYS A 20 14.72 12.91 -11.44
C LYS A 20 16.18 12.50 -11.22
N SER A 21 16.69 12.66 -10.00
CA SER A 21 18.03 12.20 -9.64
C SER A 21 18.19 10.68 -9.76
N ILE A 22 17.27 9.87 -9.24
CA ILE A 22 17.46 8.40 -9.33
C ILE A 22 17.35 7.90 -10.76
N VAL A 23 16.51 8.49 -11.60
CA VAL A 23 16.44 8.20 -13.05
C VAL A 23 17.77 8.47 -13.73
N ASN A 24 18.37 9.64 -13.49
CA ASN A 24 19.69 9.96 -14.03
C ASN A 24 20.79 9.01 -13.53
N LEU A 25 20.76 8.61 -12.25
CA LEU A 25 21.68 7.61 -11.73
C LEU A 25 21.51 6.25 -12.44
N MET A 26 20.27 5.79 -12.64
CA MET A 26 20.00 4.52 -13.32
C MET A 26 20.49 4.54 -14.78
N ILE A 27 20.19 5.61 -15.52
CA ILE A 27 20.66 5.81 -16.90
C ILE A 27 22.19 5.80 -16.95
N TYR A 28 22.83 6.50 -16.03
CA TYR A 28 24.29 6.55 -15.93
C TYR A 28 24.92 5.20 -15.63
N LEU A 29 24.34 4.42 -14.71
CA LEU A 29 24.78 3.06 -14.41
C LEU A 29 24.61 2.13 -15.62
N ALA A 30 23.47 2.21 -16.31
CA ALA A 30 23.24 1.45 -17.54
C ALA A 30 24.28 1.81 -18.62
N GLY A 31 24.57 3.11 -18.82
CA GLY A 31 25.60 3.60 -19.74
C GLY A 31 27.02 3.16 -19.38
N LYS A 32 27.33 2.95 -18.09
CA LYS A 32 28.59 2.34 -17.63
C LYS A 32 28.60 0.82 -17.78
N GLY A 33 27.54 0.19 -18.28
CA GLY A 33 27.45 -1.25 -18.55
C GLY A 33 26.95 -2.11 -17.39
N TYR A 34 26.35 -1.52 -16.35
CA TYR A 34 25.63 -2.29 -15.33
C TYR A 34 24.26 -2.74 -15.85
N HIS A 35 23.76 -3.88 -15.38
CA HIS A 35 22.40 -4.30 -15.70
C HIS A 35 21.46 -3.74 -14.64
N VAL A 36 20.62 -2.77 -15.01
CA VAL A 36 19.78 -2.03 -14.07
C VAL A 36 18.33 -2.46 -14.20
N PHE A 37 17.71 -2.67 -13.03
CA PHE A 37 16.31 -3.01 -12.86
C PHE A 37 15.68 -1.93 -11.98
N ASN A 38 14.43 -1.57 -12.25
CA ASN A 38 13.69 -0.61 -11.46
C ASN A 38 12.37 -1.22 -10.97
N ALA A 39 12.14 -1.22 -9.66
CA ALA A 39 10.88 -1.58 -9.03
C ALA A 39 10.21 -0.32 -8.47
N TYR A 40 8.95 -0.11 -8.78
CA TYR A 40 8.20 1.10 -8.41
C TYR A 40 6.73 0.77 -8.10
N PRO A 41 6.03 1.58 -7.29
CA PRO A 41 4.64 1.32 -6.95
C PRO A 41 3.73 1.55 -8.16
N ASP A 42 2.74 0.68 -8.34
CA ASP A 42 1.69 0.94 -9.30
C ASP A 42 0.86 2.18 -8.87
N ASN A 43 0.69 3.13 -9.79
CA ASN A 43 -0.07 4.35 -9.58
C ASN A 43 -0.64 4.87 -10.91
N GLN A 44 -1.52 5.86 -10.85
CA GLN A 44 -2.17 6.49 -12.01
C GLN A 44 -1.66 7.92 -12.27
N HIS A 45 -0.38 8.19 -12.01
CA HIS A 45 0.19 9.52 -12.23
C HIS A 45 0.44 9.81 -13.72
N GLU A 46 0.19 11.04 -14.17
CA GLU A 46 0.29 11.45 -15.59
C GLU A 46 1.69 11.28 -16.18
N THR A 47 2.75 11.40 -15.37
CA THR A 47 4.14 11.27 -15.85
C THR A 47 4.64 9.83 -15.89
N LYS A 48 3.84 8.85 -15.45
CA LYS A 48 4.28 7.45 -15.30
C LYS A 48 4.67 6.82 -16.64
N GLU A 49 3.88 7.05 -17.69
CA GLU A 49 4.18 6.52 -19.02
C GLU A 49 5.53 7.04 -19.53
N ARG A 50 5.79 8.34 -19.35
CA ARG A 50 7.08 8.95 -19.69
C ARG A 50 8.22 8.41 -18.84
N TYR A 51 8.00 8.18 -17.55
CA TYR A 51 8.98 7.58 -16.65
C TYR A 51 9.42 6.19 -17.16
N ILE A 52 8.45 5.34 -17.51
CA ILE A 52 8.71 3.99 -18.05
C ILE A 52 9.46 4.08 -19.37
N GLN A 53 8.97 4.92 -20.29
CA GLN A 53 9.58 5.10 -21.61
C GLN A 53 11.06 5.51 -21.52
N VAL A 54 11.38 6.51 -20.68
CA VAL A 54 12.75 7.00 -20.50
C VAL A 54 13.70 5.90 -20.00
N LEU A 55 13.24 5.06 -19.08
CA LEU A 55 14.04 3.96 -18.55
C LEU A 55 14.23 2.83 -19.58
N GLU A 56 13.17 2.47 -20.30
CA GLU A 56 13.20 1.41 -21.32
C GLU A 56 14.10 1.78 -22.51
N GLU A 57 14.09 3.06 -22.93
CA GLU A 57 15.00 3.59 -23.96
C GLU A 57 16.49 3.37 -23.61
N HIS A 58 16.80 3.30 -22.31
CA HIS A 58 18.15 3.05 -21.79
C HIS A 58 18.38 1.60 -21.37
N GLN A 59 17.54 0.66 -21.84
CA GLN A 59 17.63 -0.78 -21.55
C GLN A 59 17.52 -1.12 -20.06
N ILE A 60 16.82 -0.28 -19.28
CA ILE A 60 16.55 -0.51 -17.87
C ILE A 60 15.22 -1.27 -17.77
N LYS A 61 15.23 -2.44 -17.14
CA LYS A 61 14.01 -3.24 -16.98
C LYS A 61 13.14 -2.65 -15.88
N THR A 62 11.94 -2.19 -16.23
CA THR A 62 10.99 -1.61 -15.28
C THR A 62 10.00 -2.66 -14.79
N ILE A 63 9.62 -2.60 -13.51
CA ILE A 63 8.76 -3.58 -12.85
C ILE A 63 7.79 -2.82 -11.94
N SER A 64 6.52 -2.79 -12.32
CA SER A 64 5.47 -2.22 -11.49
C SER A 64 5.02 -3.20 -10.41
N ILE A 65 4.89 -2.72 -9.17
CA ILE A 65 4.45 -3.52 -8.02
C ILE A 65 3.07 -3.01 -7.57
N PRO A 66 2.01 -3.80 -7.75
CA PRO A 66 0.69 -3.49 -7.21
C PRO A 66 0.76 -3.45 -5.69
N THR A 67 0.38 -2.32 -5.09
CA THR A 67 0.34 -2.18 -3.64
C THR A 67 -0.72 -1.19 -3.20
N ALA A 68 -1.40 -1.48 -2.09
CA ALA A 68 -2.31 -0.54 -1.45
C ALA A 68 -1.56 0.57 -0.69
N LYS A 69 -0.32 0.31 -0.25
CA LYS A 69 0.53 1.27 0.47
C LYS A 69 2.00 0.98 0.19
N TRP A 70 2.75 2.03 -0.18
CA TRP A 70 4.14 1.90 -0.59
C TRP A 70 5.15 2.52 0.38
N TRP A 71 4.84 3.68 0.95
CA TRP A 71 5.72 4.29 1.95
C TRP A 71 5.40 3.76 3.35
N TRP A 72 6.26 4.06 4.33
CA TRP A 72 6.00 3.77 5.74
C TRP A 72 4.55 4.14 6.17
N PRO A 73 3.98 3.42 7.15
CA PRO A 73 2.64 3.73 7.68
C PRO A 73 2.50 5.18 8.13
N GLU A 74 3.53 5.72 8.78
CA GLU A 74 3.60 7.07 9.33
C GLU A 74 3.91 8.14 8.27
N ALA A 75 4.24 7.73 7.04
CA ALA A 75 4.52 8.66 5.96
C ALA A 75 3.26 9.44 5.56
N PRO A 76 3.41 10.72 5.14
CA PRO A 76 2.29 11.59 4.79
C PRO A 76 1.39 11.00 3.71
N GLY A 77 0.09 11.30 3.80
CA GLY A 77 -0.94 10.87 2.85
C GLY A 77 -2.14 10.24 3.54
N THR A 78 -3.27 10.19 2.85
CA THR A 78 -4.45 9.47 3.31
C THR A 78 -4.10 8.00 3.53
N VAL A 79 -4.59 7.41 4.62
CA VAL A 79 -4.44 6.00 4.96
C VAL A 79 -5.78 5.31 4.67
N PRO A 80 -6.03 4.83 3.44
CA PRO A 80 -7.37 4.37 3.04
C PRO A 80 -7.70 2.95 3.53
N PHE A 81 -6.79 2.32 4.30
CA PHE A 81 -6.79 0.87 4.53
C PHE A 81 -6.61 0.53 5.99
N LEU A 82 -7.23 -0.59 6.42
CA LEU A 82 -7.01 -1.14 7.76
C LEU A 82 -5.54 -1.50 7.95
N LYS A 83 -5.05 -1.44 9.19
CA LYS A 83 -3.63 -1.75 9.52
C LYS A 83 -3.19 -3.10 8.95
N THR A 84 -4.06 -4.10 9.00
CA THR A 84 -3.83 -5.45 8.46
C THR A 84 -3.63 -5.45 6.94
N GLU A 85 -4.45 -4.68 6.20
CA GLU A 85 -4.33 -4.57 4.74
C GLU A 85 -3.03 -3.88 4.32
N GLN A 86 -2.60 -2.87 5.09
CA GLN A 86 -1.30 -2.23 4.87
C GLN A 86 -0.14 -3.23 5.08
N ILE A 87 -0.19 -4.02 6.15
CA ILE A 87 0.81 -5.06 6.44
C ILE A 87 0.87 -6.08 5.29
N LEU A 88 -0.29 -6.58 4.84
CA LEU A 88 -0.37 -7.51 3.71
C LEU A 88 0.22 -6.90 2.43
N ALA A 89 -0.06 -5.63 2.15
CA ALA A 89 0.49 -4.92 1.00
C ALA A 89 2.03 -4.82 1.07
N TYR A 90 2.60 -4.50 2.23
CA TYR A 90 4.06 -4.51 2.41
C TYR A 90 4.66 -5.91 2.24
N GLN A 91 4.04 -6.93 2.83
CA GLN A 91 4.48 -8.32 2.71
C GLN A 91 4.47 -8.77 1.24
N GLN A 92 3.42 -8.44 0.50
CA GLN A 92 3.31 -8.73 -0.93
C GLN A 92 4.40 -8.01 -1.74
N ALA A 93 4.60 -6.72 -1.52
CA ALA A 93 5.65 -5.95 -2.19
C ALA A 93 7.05 -6.52 -1.91
N ILE A 94 7.35 -6.85 -0.65
CA ILE A 94 8.62 -7.46 -0.26
C ILE A 94 8.77 -8.84 -0.90
N PHE A 95 7.72 -9.67 -0.92
CA PHE A 95 7.74 -10.97 -1.59
C PHE A 95 8.08 -10.84 -3.09
N ILE A 96 7.43 -9.91 -3.79
CA ILE A 96 7.69 -9.65 -5.21
C ILE A 96 9.15 -9.20 -5.42
N ILE A 97 9.65 -8.26 -4.62
CA ILE A 97 11.04 -7.79 -4.70
C ILE A 97 12.02 -8.94 -4.47
N ARG A 98 11.75 -9.86 -3.53
CA ARG A 98 12.57 -11.05 -3.30
C ARG A 98 12.58 -11.99 -4.50
N GLN A 99 11.44 -12.21 -5.16
CA GLN A 99 11.39 -13.02 -6.38
C GLN A 99 12.25 -12.39 -7.48
N ILE A 100 12.14 -11.07 -7.68
CA ILE A 100 12.98 -10.33 -8.64
C ILE A 100 14.46 -10.51 -8.31
N ILE A 101 14.85 -10.38 -7.03
CA ILE A 101 16.23 -10.57 -6.61
C ILE A 101 16.77 -11.95 -7.02
N ARG A 102 15.96 -13.01 -6.83
CA ARG A 102 16.34 -14.40 -7.14
C ARG A 102 16.37 -14.68 -8.64
N GLU A 103 15.28 -14.40 -9.33
CA GLU A 103 15.10 -14.70 -10.75
C GLU A 103 16.09 -13.91 -11.61
N GLU A 104 16.29 -12.63 -11.27
CA GLU A 104 17.19 -11.76 -11.99
C GLU A 104 18.62 -11.77 -11.43
N ASN A 105 18.93 -12.64 -10.46
CA ASN A 105 20.28 -12.74 -9.85
C ASN A 105 20.85 -11.36 -9.45
N ILE A 106 20.03 -10.54 -8.76
CA ILE A 106 20.41 -9.19 -8.34
C ILE A 106 21.56 -9.26 -7.33
N GLN A 107 22.56 -8.40 -7.50
CA GLN A 107 23.78 -8.36 -6.69
C GLN A 107 23.89 -7.12 -5.82
N LEU A 108 22.99 -6.14 -6.00
CA LEU A 108 22.87 -4.94 -5.19
C LEU A 108 21.44 -4.40 -5.28
N VAL A 109 20.88 -4.01 -4.15
CA VAL A 109 19.61 -3.27 -4.08
C VAL A 109 19.87 -1.83 -3.64
N ILE A 110 19.22 -0.86 -4.25
CA ILE A 110 19.29 0.56 -3.89
C ILE A 110 17.87 1.05 -3.61
N SER A 111 17.58 1.50 -2.39
CA SER A 111 16.32 2.17 -2.08
C SER A 111 16.51 3.68 -2.12
N ASN A 112 15.63 4.37 -2.85
CA ASN A 112 15.66 5.82 -2.99
C ASN A 112 14.64 6.47 -2.04
N THR A 113 15.05 7.52 -1.32
CA THR A 113 14.33 8.24 -0.25
C THR A 113 14.24 7.49 1.08
N ALA A 114 14.02 8.22 2.18
CA ALA A 114 13.77 7.63 3.50
C ALA A 114 12.46 6.81 3.58
N ASN A 115 11.53 7.06 2.65
CA ASN A 115 10.16 6.56 2.70
C ASN A 115 10.01 5.07 2.33
N VAL A 116 10.96 4.53 1.56
CA VAL A 116 10.86 3.22 0.91
C VAL A 116 11.79 2.22 1.57
N PHE A 117 11.23 1.20 2.21
CA PHE A 117 11.98 0.27 3.04
C PHE A 117 11.99 -1.17 2.52
N GLN A 118 11.08 -1.51 1.61
CA GLN A 118 10.87 -2.86 1.11
C GLN A 118 12.12 -3.43 0.45
N GLY A 119 12.87 -2.60 -0.28
CA GLY A 119 14.15 -2.96 -0.89
C GLY A 119 15.17 -3.44 0.13
N SER A 120 15.30 -2.75 1.26
CA SER A 120 16.23 -3.13 2.34
C SER A 120 15.88 -4.48 2.97
N ILE A 121 14.59 -4.71 3.24
CA ILE A 121 14.12 -5.96 3.84
C ILE A 121 14.31 -7.13 2.85
N ALA A 122 13.91 -6.94 1.59
CA ALA A 122 14.05 -7.98 0.57
C ALA A 122 15.53 -8.35 0.34
N ALA A 123 16.41 -7.35 0.27
CA ALA A 123 17.85 -7.56 0.18
C ALA A 123 18.40 -8.33 1.40
N ALA A 124 17.97 -7.97 2.61
CA ALA A 124 18.35 -8.67 3.83
C ALA A 124 17.88 -10.15 3.82
N CYS A 125 16.66 -10.44 3.37
CA CYS A 125 16.17 -11.81 3.22
C CYS A 125 17.05 -12.65 2.28
N GLU A 126 17.49 -12.05 1.17
CA GLU A 126 18.26 -12.74 0.12
C GLU A 126 19.78 -12.62 0.26
N ALA A 127 20.27 -12.04 1.37
CA ALA A 127 21.71 -11.81 1.61
C ALA A 127 22.40 -10.95 0.53
N VAL A 128 21.66 -10.00 -0.05
CA VAL A 128 22.17 -9.05 -1.05
C VAL A 128 22.50 -7.72 -0.36
N PRO A 129 23.63 -7.06 -0.69
CA PRO A 129 23.93 -5.74 -0.13
C PRO A 129 22.86 -4.72 -0.53
N HIS A 130 22.60 -3.78 0.36
CA HIS A 130 21.60 -2.73 0.19
C HIS A 130 22.20 -1.34 0.38
N PHE A 131 21.92 -0.41 -0.52
CA PHE A 131 22.25 1.02 -0.38
C PHE A 131 21.00 1.86 -0.15
N TRP A 132 21.09 2.83 0.75
CA TRP A 132 19.99 3.75 1.04
C TRP A 132 20.37 5.18 0.65
N LEU A 133 19.55 5.84 -0.16
CA LEU A 133 19.76 7.24 -0.57
C LEU A 133 18.74 8.16 0.12
N PHE A 134 19.20 9.09 0.96
CA PHE A 134 18.36 10.04 1.70
C PHE A 134 18.27 11.39 0.99
N HIS A 135 17.05 11.86 0.75
CA HIS A 135 16.75 13.16 0.13
C HIS A 135 16.01 14.11 1.06
N GLU A 136 15.57 13.65 2.22
CA GLU A 136 14.65 14.37 3.11
C GLU A 136 15.35 14.74 4.41
N PHE A 137 15.06 15.93 4.96
CA PHE A 137 15.39 16.22 6.35
C PHE A 137 14.43 15.47 7.28
N PRO A 138 14.90 14.97 8.44
CA PRO A 138 14.05 14.26 9.40
C PRO A 138 13.22 15.26 10.21
N THR A 139 12.46 16.15 9.58
CA THR A 139 11.69 17.21 10.21
C THR A 139 10.30 17.28 9.58
N LYS A 140 9.36 17.95 10.26
CA LYS A 140 7.97 18.09 9.80
C LYS A 140 7.38 16.73 9.41
N GLU A 141 6.95 16.59 8.17
CA GLU A 141 6.29 15.42 7.60
C GLU A 141 7.18 14.17 7.51
N PHE A 142 8.50 14.34 7.59
CA PHE A 142 9.48 13.26 7.58
C PHE A 142 10.10 12.99 8.96
N ALA A 143 9.60 13.62 10.03
CA ALA A 143 10.15 13.43 11.38
C ALA A 143 10.07 11.97 11.86
N TYR A 144 9.10 11.21 11.36
CA TYR A 144 8.82 9.83 11.75
C TYR A 144 9.99 8.87 11.49
N TYR A 145 10.81 9.11 10.45
CA TYR A 145 11.87 8.15 10.11
C TYR A 145 13.06 8.21 11.07
N ARG A 146 13.14 9.21 11.97
CA ARG A 146 14.14 9.23 13.05
C ARG A 146 14.10 7.96 13.89
N GLU A 147 12.89 7.46 14.16
CA GLU A 147 12.68 6.23 14.93
C GLU A 147 13.08 4.96 14.17
N LYS A 148 13.37 5.09 12.87
CA LYS A 148 13.78 4.00 11.99
C LYS A 148 15.28 4.01 11.67
N ILE A 149 16.06 4.95 12.22
CA ILE A 149 17.50 5.10 11.96
C ILE A 149 18.26 3.81 12.28
N GLU A 150 18.01 3.21 13.45
CA GLU A 150 18.68 1.96 13.83
C GLU A 150 18.41 0.84 12.81
N PHE A 151 17.16 0.72 12.37
CA PHE A 151 16.76 -0.23 11.34
C PHE A 151 17.47 0.03 10.01
N MET A 152 17.55 1.29 9.57
CA MET A 152 18.22 1.68 8.34
C MET A 152 19.72 1.35 8.38
N VAL A 153 20.38 1.59 9.52
CA VAL A 153 21.80 1.24 9.73
C VAL A 153 22.01 -0.27 9.69
N GLN A 154 21.18 -1.05 10.37
CA GLN A 154 21.30 -2.51 10.43
C GLN A 154 21.05 -3.19 9.08
N ASN A 155 20.26 -2.59 8.20
CA ASN A 155 19.84 -3.18 6.92
C ASN A 155 20.51 -2.55 5.70
N SER A 156 21.53 -1.71 5.89
CA SER A 156 22.25 -1.08 4.78
C SER A 156 23.73 -1.42 4.82
N ALA A 157 24.26 -1.82 3.67
CA ALA A 157 25.69 -1.95 3.44
C ALA A 157 26.37 -0.59 3.26
N ALA A 158 25.65 0.40 2.72
CA ALA A 158 26.09 1.79 2.66
C ALA A 158 24.90 2.74 2.71
N ILE A 159 25.12 3.92 3.30
CA ILE A 159 24.11 4.97 3.41
C ILE A 159 24.67 6.24 2.77
N PHE A 160 23.86 6.85 1.92
CA PHE A 160 24.18 8.09 1.24
C PHE A 160 23.14 9.14 1.59
N ALA A 161 23.60 10.35 1.87
CA ALA A 161 22.75 11.51 2.05
C ALA A 161 23.09 12.57 1.03
N VAL A 162 22.10 13.38 0.66
CA VAL A 162 22.36 14.53 -0.19
C VAL A 162 23.37 15.48 0.45
N HIS A 163 24.35 15.90 -0.35
CA HIS A 163 25.45 16.76 0.05
C HIS A 163 24.98 18.08 0.68
N GLY A 164 25.74 18.55 1.68
CA GLY A 164 25.48 19.81 2.38
C GLY A 164 24.80 19.60 3.73
N ASN A 165 23.88 20.50 4.08
CA ASN A 165 23.27 20.55 5.41
C ASN A 165 22.47 19.29 5.75
N LEU A 166 21.91 18.55 4.78
CA LEU A 166 21.25 17.27 5.06
C LEU A 166 22.27 16.24 5.55
N HIS A 167 23.38 16.09 4.84
CA HIS A 167 24.45 15.17 5.20
C HIS A 167 24.99 15.44 6.60
N GLU A 168 25.29 16.70 6.93
CA GLU A 168 25.74 17.10 8.26
C GLU A 168 24.68 16.80 9.33
N ARG A 169 23.42 17.10 9.05
CA ARG A 169 22.33 16.84 10.01
C ARG A 169 22.12 15.34 10.26
N LEU A 170 22.25 14.50 9.23
CA LEU A 170 22.12 13.05 9.42
C LEU A 170 23.32 12.46 10.16
N LYS A 171 24.54 12.98 9.96
CA LYS A 171 25.72 12.58 10.75
C LYS A 171 25.56 12.85 12.24
N GLU A 172 24.90 13.94 12.62
CA GLU A 172 24.61 14.24 14.03
C GLU A 172 23.57 13.29 14.64
N LEU A 173 22.62 12.80 13.82
CA LEU A 173 21.49 11.99 14.29
C LEU A 173 21.78 10.50 14.28
N PHE A 174 22.56 10.02 13.32
CA PHE A 174 22.93 8.61 13.20
C PHE A 174 24.02 8.25 14.22
N PRO A 175 24.14 6.96 14.59
CA PRO A 175 25.23 6.51 15.45
C PRO A 175 26.59 6.89 14.87
N ALA A 176 27.51 7.39 15.69
CA ALA A 176 28.84 7.85 15.25
C ALA A 176 29.69 6.77 14.54
N SER A 177 29.36 5.49 14.72
CA SER A 177 29.97 4.37 14.00
C SER A 177 29.48 4.21 12.55
N THR A 178 28.44 4.92 12.15
CA THR A 178 27.85 4.83 10.81
C THR A 178 28.56 5.77 9.86
N ASP A 179 29.20 5.22 8.83
CA ASP A 179 29.74 6.01 7.73
C ASP A 179 28.60 6.42 6.78
N ILE A 180 28.12 7.66 6.93
CA ILE A 180 27.20 8.27 5.97
C ILE A 180 28.04 8.99 4.91
N GLN A 181 27.92 8.57 3.66
CA GLN A 181 28.56 9.19 2.52
C GLN A 181 27.67 10.28 1.91
N SER A 182 28.26 11.22 1.19
CA SER A 182 27.49 12.25 0.48
C SER A 182 27.39 11.96 -1.00
N PHE A 183 26.29 12.39 -1.62
CA PHE A 183 26.13 12.43 -3.08
C PHE A 183 25.39 13.69 -3.49
N ILE A 184 25.48 14.04 -4.76
CA ILE A 184 24.84 15.24 -5.30
C ILE A 184 23.70 14.79 -6.22
N PRO A 185 22.45 15.18 -5.95
CA PRO A 185 21.35 14.95 -6.88
C PRO A 185 21.65 15.56 -8.24
N TYR A 186 21.54 14.76 -9.29
CA TYR A 186 21.84 15.18 -10.66
C TYR A 186 20.55 15.42 -11.45
N SER A 187 20.47 16.58 -12.10
CA SER A 187 19.50 16.89 -13.14
C SER A 187 20.27 17.09 -14.44
N ASP A 188 19.91 16.36 -15.48
CA ASP A 188 20.44 16.65 -16.80
C ASP A 188 19.73 17.87 -17.37
N ILE A 189 20.54 18.82 -17.84
CA ILE A 189 20.08 20.06 -18.44
C ILE A 189 20.70 20.06 -19.82
N GLU A 190 20.25 19.14 -20.66
CA GLU A 190 20.53 19.25 -22.08
C GLU A 190 20.13 20.64 -22.53
N GLY A 191 21.07 21.33 -23.19
CA GLY A 191 21.13 22.76 -23.41
C GLY A 191 19.94 23.35 -24.16
N THR A 192 18.78 23.39 -23.54
CA THR A 192 17.60 24.14 -23.98
C THR A 192 18.03 25.59 -24.00
N PRO A 193 18.26 26.18 -25.19
CA PRO A 193 18.77 27.53 -25.25
C PRO A 193 17.72 28.46 -24.65
N LEU A 194 18.15 29.30 -23.70
CA LEU A 194 17.30 30.36 -23.17
C LEU A 194 16.84 31.26 -24.31
N GLN A 195 15.62 31.77 -24.21
CA GLN A 195 15.08 32.70 -25.20
C GLN A 195 15.92 33.99 -25.26
N GLU A 196 16.08 34.52 -26.47
CA GLU A 196 16.61 35.86 -26.66
C GLU A 196 15.49 36.87 -26.34
N SER A 197 15.71 37.70 -25.33
CA SER A 197 14.82 38.80 -24.97
C SER A 197 15.64 39.86 -24.26
N THR A 198 15.31 41.13 -24.47
CA THR A 198 15.85 42.26 -23.70
C THR A 198 14.95 42.68 -22.55
N SER A 199 13.72 42.15 -22.50
CA SER A 199 12.77 42.42 -21.42
C SER A 199 13.13 41.60 -20.19
N ARG A 200 13.32 42.28 -19.07
CA ARG A 200 13.62 41.64 -17.78
C ARG A 200 12.35 41.16 -17.11
N ARG A 201 12.39 39.96 -16.54
CA ARG A 201 11.29 39.36 -15.76
C ARG A 201 11.83 38.74 -14.49
N LEU A 202 10.97 38.66 -13.48
CA LEU A 202 11.20 37.82 -12.30
C LEU A 202 10.51 36.49 -12.57
N VAL A 203 11.27 35.39 -12.55
CA VAL A 203 10.73 34.05 -12.82
C VAL A 203 10.88 33.16 -11.60
N SER A 204 9.88 32.35 -11.30
CA SER A 204 9.94 31.34 -10.26
C SER A 204 9.46 30.00 -10.83
N ILE A 205 10.32 28.98 -10.74
CA ILE A 205 10.07 27.66 -11.33
C ILE A 205 9.88 26.63 -10.22
N GLY A 206 8.79 25.88 -10.30
CA GLY A 206 8.43 24.82 -9.36
C GLY A 206 6.96 24.86 -9.00
N ARG A 207 6.48 23.79 -8.35
CA ARG A 207 5.09 23.68 -7.90
C ARG A 207 4.72 24.86 -6.98
N ILE A 208 3.53 25.42 -7.14
CA ILE A 208 3.02 26.50 -6.30
C ILE A 208 2.31 25.87 -5.11
N ASN A 209 2.94 25.95 -3.94
CA ASN A 209 2.42 25.38 -2.70
C ASN A 209 3.03 26.10 -1.48
N GLU A 210 2.53 25.76 -0.29
CA GLU A 210 2.97 26.38 0.97
C GLU A 210 4.49 26.28 1.19
N ASN A 211 5.10 25.12 0.91
CA ASN A 211 6.54 24.94 1.08
C ASN A 211 7.36 25.82 0.13
N LYS A 212 6.90 26.08 -1.10
CA LYS A 212 7.63 26.91 -2.08
C LYS A 212 7.41 28.41 -1.89
N ASN A 213 6.42 28.78 -1.09
CA ASN A 213 6.22 30.12 -0.52
C ASN A 213 6.12 31.27 -1.56
N GLN A 214 5.46 31.03 -2.70
CA GLN A 214 5.30 32.04 -3.75
C GLN A 214 4.58 33.31 -3.28
N LEU A 215 3.74 33.22 -2.25
CA LEU A 215 3.08 34.39 -1.64
C LEU A 215 4.10 35.42 -1.09
N GLU A 216 5.25 34.98 -0.58
CA GLU A 216 6.32 35.90 -0.15
C GLU A 216 6.87 36.70 -1.33
N LEU A 217 7.08 36.05 -2.48
CA LEU A 217 7.54 36.73 -3.68
C LEU A 217 6.50 37.72 -4.21
N ILE A 218 5.20 37.37 -4.17
CA ILE A 218 4.12 38.29 -4.56
C ILE A 218 4.10 39.52 -3.64
N LYS A 219 4.27 39.34 -2.33
CA LYS A 219 4.37 40.43 -1.34
C LYS A 219 5.59 41.33 -1.62
N ALA A 220 6.74 40.75 -1.93
CA ALA A 220 7.94 41.50 -2.29
C ALA A 220 7.76 42.25 -3.61
N TYR A 221 7.15 41.62 -4.61
CA TYR A 221 6.88 42.22 -5.91
C TYR A 221 5.91 43.41 -5.80
N HIS A 222 4.86 43.28 -4.97
CA HIS A 222 3.96 44.38 -4.63
C HIS A 222 4.72 45.56 -3.99
N GLN A 223 5.60 45.30 -3.01
CA GLN A 223 6.40 46.35 -2.37
C GLN A 223 7.45 46.98 -3.29
N LEU A 224 8.00 46.21 -4.23
CA LEU A 224 8.93 46.71 -5.25
C LEU A 224 8.27 47.78 -6.14
N ASN A 225 6.98 47.61 -6.45
CA ASN A 225 6.16 48.55 -7.23
C ASN A 225 6.80 48.95 -8.58
N GLN A 226 7.30 47.94 -9.31
CA GLN A 226 7.87 48.10 -10.65
C GLN A 226 7.15 47.19 -11.67
N PRO A 227 5.89 47.50 -12.03
CA PRO A 227 5.06 46.66 -12.88
C PRO A 227 5.60 46.51 -14.31
N GLN A 228 6.59 47.29 -14.73
CA GLN A 228 7.28 47.12 -16.02
C GLN A 228 8.08 45.80 -16.11
N TYR A 229 8.39 45.16 -14.98
CA TYR A 229 9.06 43.86 -14.94
C TYR A 229 8.04 42.78 -14.56
N PRO A 230 7.60 41.91 -15.49
CA PRO A 230 6.64 40.86 -15.20
C PRO A 230 7.13 39.88 -14.13
N LEU A 231 6.22 39.41 -13.28
CA LEU A 231 6.42 38.28 -12.37
C LEU A 231 5.77 37.03 -12.99
N VAL A 232 6.54 35.97 -13.20
CA VAL A 232 6.10 34.76 -13.90
C VAL A 232 6.36 33.51 -13.06
N PHE A 233 5.30 32.77 -12.76
CA PHE A 233 5.35 31.47 -12.09
C PHE A 233 5.19 30.34 -13.10
N ILE A 234 6.12 29.39 -13.09
CA ILE A 234 6.17 28.25 -14.01
C ILE A 234 6.11 26.95 -13.19
N GLY A 235 4.98 26.26 -13.23
CA GLY A 235 4.72 25.05 -12.46
C GLY A 235 3.25 24.87 -12.16
N ASP A 236 2.86 23.62 -11.88
CA ASP A 236 1.53 23.26 -11.39
C ASP A 236 1.29 23.83 -9.98
N TRP A 237 0.06 23.79 -9.46
CA TRP A 237 -0.28 24.36 -8.17
C TRP A 237 -1.17 23.49 -7.29
N ASP A 238 -1.09 23.73 -5.99
CA ASP A 238 -2.15 23.39 -5.05
C ASP A 238 -3.26 24.45 -5.14
N GLU A 239 -4.50 24.03 -5.36
CA GLU A 239 -5.63 24.94 -5.57
C GLU A 239 -5.88 25.86 -4.36
N ALA A 240 -5.78 25.33 -3.14
CA ALA A 240 -6.01 26.09 -1.93
C ALA A 240 -4.92 27.17 -1.71
N TYR A 241 -3.66 26.83 -1.99
CA TYR A 241 -2.57 27.79 -1.90
C TYR A 241 -2.60 28.82 -3.04
N LYS A 242 -2.96 28.39 -4.25
CA LYS A 242 -3.12 29.29 -5.40
C LYS A 242 -4.22 30.33 -5.18
N ALA A 243 -5.34 29.93 -4.58
CA ALA A 243 -6.41 30.85 -4.19
C ALA A 243 -5.90 31.94 -3.23
N GLN A 244 -5.06 31.59 -2.24
CA GLN A 244 -4.46 32.59 -1.34
C GLN A 244 -3.57 33.59 -2.08
N CYS A 245 -2.83 33.14 -3.10
CA CYS A 245 -2.06 34.04 -3.96
C CYS A 245 -2.97 34.98 -4.75
N ASP A 246 -4.06 34.46 -5.33
CA ASP A 246 -5.01 35.25 -6.11
C ASP A 246 -5.76 36.28 -5.27
N ASP A 247 -6.19 35.90 -4.05
CA ASP A 247 -6.84 36.79 -3.10
C ASP A 247 -5.92 37.97 -2.73
N TYR A 248 -4.64 37.70 -2.44
CA TYR A 248 -3.66 38.75 -2.16
C TYR A 248 -3.46 39.69 -3.36
N ILE A 249 -3.36 39.14 -4.58
CA ILE A 249 -3.21 39.91 -5.82
C ILE A 249 -4.43 40.82 -6.03
N ALA A 250 -5.65 40.29 -5.83
CA ALA A 250 -6.89 41.03 -6.00
C ALA A 250 -7.07 42.12 -4.93
N GLU A 251 -6.84 41.80 -3.66
CA GLU A 251 -6.95 42.73 -2.53
C GLU A 251 -6.01 43.93 -2.69
N HIS A 252 -4.76 43.67 -3.09
CA HIS A 252 -3.73 44.70 -3.23
C HIS A 252 -3.59 45.27 -4.65
N LYS A 253 -4.42 44.82 -5.60
CA LYS A 253 -4.41 45.25 -7.01
C LYS A 253 -3.02 45.12 -7.65
N VAL A 254 -2.32 44.03 -7.35
CA VAL A 254 -1.00 43.74 -7.94
C VAL A 254 -1.21 43.40 -9.42
N THR A 255 -0.44 44.01 -10.31
CA THR A 255 -0.58 43.82 -11.76
C THR A 255 0.64 43.10 -12.35
N ASN A 256 0.51 42.55 -13.55
CA ASN A 256 1.60 41.89 -14.29
C ASN A 256 2.22 40.64 -13.61
N VAL A 257 1.35 39.86 -12.94
CA VAL A 257 1.66 38.53 -12.39
C VAL A 257 1.05 37.46 -13.30
N HIS A 258 1.85 36.47 -13.69
CA HIS A 258 1.45 35.42 -14.63
C HIS A 258 1.70 34.03 -14.04
N PHE A 259 0.72 33.14 -14.19
CA PHE A 259 0.82 31.73 -13.81
C PHE A 259 0.70 30.88 -15.07
N LEU A 260 1.77 30.15 -15.44
CA LEU A 260 1.84 29.41 -16.69
C LEU A 260 1.46 27.93 -16.56
N GLY A 261 1.20 27.45 -15.34
CA GLY A 261 0.89 26.05 -15.07
C GLY A 261 2.07 25.12 -15.29
N HIS A 262 1.78 23.81 -15.32
CA HIS A 262 2.78 22.78 -15.58
C HIS A 262 3.41 22.94 -16.97
N GLN A 263 4.74 22.81 -17.03
CA GLN A 263 5.51 22.91 -18.26
C GLN A 263 6.53 21.78 -18.33
N ASN A 264 6.52 21.01 -19.42
CA ASN A 264 7.45 19.91 -19.62
C ASN A 264 8.91 20.36 -19.76
N GLN A 265 9.12 21.57 -20.30
CA GLN A 265 10.43 22.18 -20.54
C GLN A 265 10.43 23.63 -20.03
N PRO A 266 10.40 23.85 -18.70
CA PRO A 266 10.20 25.18 -18.13
C PRO A 266 11.33 26.15 -18.52
N TRP A 267 12.56 25.65 -18.66
CA TRP A 267 13.72 26.44 -19.07
C TRP A 267 13.63 26.99 -20.50
N GLY A 268 12.83 26.37 -21.38
CA GLY A 268 12.55 26.89 -22.73
C GLY A 268 11.68 28.15 -22.74
N LEU A 269 11.04 28.49 -21.61
CA LEU A 269 10.28 29.71 -21.42
C LEU A 269 11.09 30.82 -20.74
N VAL A 270 12.29 30.52 -20.24
CA VAL A 270 13.18 31.46 -19.56
C VAL A 270 14.06 32.14 -20.59
N SER A 271 14.25 33.45 -20.42
CA SER A 271 15.07 34.30 -21.28
C SER A 271 16.43 34.60 -20.66
N LYS A 272 17.38 35.02 -21.50
CA LYS A 272 18.70 35.47 -21.02
C LYS A 272 18.64 36.68 -20.08
N SER A 273 17.55 37.47 -20.14
CA SER A 273 17.31 38.67 -19.34
C SER A 273 16.47 38.44 -18.08
N ASP A 274 16.09 37.20 -17.78
CA ASP A 274 15.31 36.89 -16.58
C ASP A 274 16.18 36.78 -15.32
N ILE A 275 15.55 36.96 -14.16
CA ILE A 275 16.11 36.71 -12.83
C ILE A 275 15.27 35.63 -12.16
N CYS A 276 15.91 34.54 -11.74
CA CYS A 276 15.26 33.44 -11.05
C CYS A 276 15.13 33.74 -9.55
N VAL A 277 13.91 33.60 -9.00
CA VAL A 277 13.61 33.88 -7.59
C VAL A 277 12.99 32.65 -6.92
N LEU A 278 13.60 32.22 -5.81
CA LEU A 278 13.33 30.94 -5.17
C LEU A 278 13.10 31.10 -3.66
N ASN A 279 11.86 30.91 -3.20
CA ASN A 279 11.44 31.34 -1.84
C ASN A 279 11.16 30.17 -0.88
N SER A 280 11.52 28.94 -1.25
CA SER A 280 11.10 27.75 -0.51
C SER A 280 11.48 27.81 0.98
N GLN A 281 10.61 27.29 1.83
CA GLN A 281 10.82 27.19 3.27
C GLN A 281 11.78 26.05 3.64
N SER A 282 11.67 24.91 2.96
CA SER A 282 12.50 23.73 3.24
C SER A 282 12.78 22.93 1.98
N GLU A 283 14.06 22.63 1.76
CA GLU A 283 14.58 21.83 0.65
C GLU A 283 15.86 21.13 1.12
N ALA A 284 16.13 19.92 0.63
CA ALA A 284 17.43 19.28 0.83
C ALA A 284 18.45 19.74 -0.21
N PHE A 285 18.09 19.69 -1.50
CA PHE A 285 18.96 20.13 -2.59
C PHE A 285 18.13 20.49 -3.83
N PRO A 286 17.76 21.77 -3.96
CA PRO A 286 16.80 22.22 -4.95
C PRO A 286 17.42 22.27 -6.35
N LEU A 287 17.07 21.28 -7.19
CA LEU A 287 17.57 21.16 -8.57
C LEU A 287 17.31 22.42 -9.40
N VAL A 288 16.19 23.12 -9.21
CA VAL A 288 15.90 24.37 -9.93
C VAL A 288 16.95 25.46 -9.69
N PHE A 289 17.52 25.55 -8.49
CA PHE A 289 18.62 26.50 -8.23
C PHE A 289 19.83 26.11 -9.07
N VAL A 290 20.22 24.83 -9.01
CA VAL A 290 21.35 24.30 -9.79
C VAL A 290 21.12 24.57 -11.27
N GLU A 291 19.91 24.32 -11.75
CA GLU A 291 19.53 24.54 -13.14
C GLU A 291 19.62 26.01 -13.57
N ALA A 292 19.22 26.94 -12.69
CA ALA A 292 19.36 28.37 -12.94
C ALA A 292 20.83 28.78 -13.10
N VAL A 293 21.69 28.31 -12.20
CA VAL A 293 23.14 28.58 -12.24
C VAL A 293 23.76 28.00 -13.50
N LEU A 294 23.41 26.76 -13.85
CA LEU A 294 23.93 26.10 -15.05
C LEU A 294 23.42 26.74 -16.34
N ASN A 295 22.29 27.45 -16.32
CA ASN A 295 21.81 28.29 -17.41
C ASN A 295 22.38 29.72 -17.39
N GLY A 296 23.19 30.08 -16.39
CA GLY A 296 23.75 31.43 -16.24
C GLY A 296 22.69 32.49 -15.96
N VAL A 297 21.59 32.10 -15.33
CA VAL A 297 20.51 32.99 -14.90
C VAL A 297 20.83 33.52 -13.50
N PRO A 298 20.78 34.84 -13.25
CA PRO A 298 20.92 35.38 -11.90
C PRO A 298 19.88 34.79 -10.95
N VAL A 299 20.31 34.39 -9.75
CA VAL A 299 19.46 33.71 -8.75
C VAL A 299 19.39 34.52 -7.46
N ILE A 300 18.18 34.77 -6.98
CA ILE A 300 17.90 35.21 -5.61
C ILE A 300 17.12 34.09 -4.92
N ALA A 301 17.60 33.60 -3.77
CA ALA A 301 16.91 32.54 -3.04
C ALA A 301 16.84 32.82 -1.53
N SER A 302 15.89 32.21 -0.83
CA SER A 302 15.86 32.25 0.63
C SER A 302 17.06 31.50 1.23
N ASP A 303 17.39 31.78 2.49
CA ASP A 303 18.52 31.15 3.19
C ASP A 303 18.17 29.81 3.83
N ASN A 304 17.23 29.03 3.25
CA ASN A 304 16.98 27.69 3.75
C ASN A 304 18.21 26.78 3.60
N LEU A 305 18.24 25.68 4.36
CA LEU A 305 19.41 24.79 4.43
C LEU A 305 19.80 24.18 3.07
N GLY A 306 18.85 23.87 2.19
CA GLY A 306 19.12 23.35 0.86
C GLY A 306 19.71 24.41 -0.08
N TYR A 307 19.21 25.64 -0.05
CA TYR A 307 19.79 26.75 -0.82
C TYR A 307 21.17 27.15 -0.32
N GLN A 308 21.42 27.11 0.99
CA GLN A 308 22.77 27.28 1.55
C GLN A 308 23.73 26.20 1.04
N SER A 309 23.28 24.95 1.00
CA SER A 309 24.06 23.81 0.48
C SER A 309 24.43 24.02 -0.99
N VAL A 310 23.45 24.38 -1.84
CA VAL A 310 23.69 24.63 -3.27
C VAL A 310 24.59 25.85 -3.49
N LYS A 311 24.36 26.97 -2.77
CA LYS A 311 25.23 28.15 -2.86
C LYS A 311 26.67 27.80 -2.49
N SER A 312 26.87 27.07 -1.40
CA SER A 312 28.20 26.67 -0.94
C SER A 312 28.90 25.78 -1.97
N PHE A 313 28.17 24.80 -2.51
CA PHE A 313 28.68 23.88 -3.51
C PHE A 313 29.02 24.56 -4.85
N LEU A 314 28.11 25.39 -5.39
CA LEU A 314 28.28 26.04 -6.70
C LEU A 314 29.00 27.40 -6.64
N GLN A 315 29.19 27.96 -5.45
CA GLN A 315 29.69 29.32 -5.21
C GLN A 315 28.87 30.38 -5.98
N ALA A 316 27.55 30.19 -6.03
CA ALA A 316 26.66 30.96 -6.91
C ALA A 316 25.33 31.35 -6.23
N GLY A 317 24.72 32.43 -6.74
CA GLY A 317 23.43 32.95 -6.28
C GLY A 317 23.49 33.85 -5.04
N THR A 318 22.44 34.64 -4.85
CA THR A 318 22.26 35.60 -3.75
C THR A 318 21.25 35.05 -2.74
N LEU A 319 21.55 35.08 -1.43
CA LEU A 319 20.62 34.60 -0.40
C LEU A 319 20.07 35.76 0.41
N TYR A 320 18.78 35.68 0.76
CA TYR A 320 18.11 36.55 1.72
C TYR A 320 17.50 35.73 2.86
N HIS A 321 17.24 36.36 4.00
CA HIS A 321 16.64 35.70 5.15
C HIS A 321 15.17 35.38 4.90
N LEU A 322 14.79 34.11 5.02
CA LEU A 322 13.40 33.68 4.83
C LEU A 322 12.45 34.47 5.74
N GLY A 323 11.39 35.04 5.17
CA GLY A 323 10.44 35.92 5.86
C GLY A 323 10.79 37.41 5.80
N ASP A 324 12.03 37.78 5.43
CA ASP A 324 12.44 39.17 5.28
C ASP A 324 12.09 39.72 3.89
N VAL A 325 10.81 40.06 3.73
CA VAL A 325 10.28 40.66 2.50
C VAL A 325 11.03 41.95 2.13
N LYS A 326 11.53 42.73 3.10
CA LYS A 326 12.23 43.99 2.81
C LYS A 326 13.59 43.73 2.20
N GLN A 327 14.34 42.75 2.73
CA GLN A 327 15.61 42.35 2.15
C GLN A 327 15.42 41.75 0.76
N LEU A 328 14.38 40.94 0.55
CA LEU A 328 14.04 40.43 -0.78
C LEU A 328 13.78 41.59 -1.76
N VAL A 329 12.97 42.59 -1.38
CA VAL A 329 12.74 43.80 -2.21
C VAL A 329 14.04 44.51 -2.56
N GLN A 330 14.94 44.67 -1.58
CA GLN A 330 16.24 45.29 -1.81
C GLN A 330 17.05 44.53 -2.88
N TYR A 331 17.14 43.20 -2.79
CA TYR A 331 17.89 42.41 -3.77
C TYR A 331 17.20 42.33 -5.12
N LEU A 332 15.88 42.27 -5.18
CA LEU A 332 15.13 42.36 -6.44
C LEU A 332 15.44 43.66 -7.16
N LYS A 333 15.35 44.79 -6.44
CA LYS A 333 15.67 46.11 -6.97
C LYS A 333 17.12 46.18 -7.46
N GLU A 334 18.07 45.71 -6.67
CA GLU A 334 19.48 45.69 -7.05
C GLU A 334 19.74 44.85 -8.30
N HIS A 335 19.18 43.64 -8.39
CA HIS A 335 19.37 42.78 -9.56
C HIS A 335 18.69 43.32 -10.82
N LEU A 336 17.58 44.07 -10.68
CA LEU A 336 16.92 44.73 -11.82
C LEU A 336 17.69 45.97 -12.29
N GLU A 337 18.19 46.80 -11.37
CA GLU A 337 18.93 48.03 -11.69
C GLU A 337 20.34 47.73 -12.21
N ARG A 338 21.03 46.74 -11.63
CA ARG A 338 22.40 46.33 -11.97
C ARG A 338 22.45 45.00 -12.71
N PHE A 339 21.43 44.72 -13.52
CA PHE A 339 21.25 43.43 -14.19
C PHE A 339 22.50 42.95 -14.93
N GLU A 340 23.16 43.82 -15.73
CA GLU A 340 24.33 43.42 -16.51
C GLU A 340 25.48 42.91 -15.62
N VAL A 341 25.70 43.53 -14.45
CA VAL A 341 26.72 43.11 -13.48
C VAL A 341 26.39 41.72 -12.92
N HIS A 342 25.14 41.52 -12.50
CA HIS A 342 24.71 40.22 -11.98
C HIS A 342 24.69 39.14 -13.06
N LYS A 343 24.42 39.51 -14.32
CA LYS A 343 24.44 38.60 -15.45
C LYS A 343 25.86 38.15 -15.78
N GLU A 344 26.81 39.08 -15.86
CA GLU A 344 28.23 38.76 -16.05
C GLU A 344 28.75 37.84 -14.93
N GLU A 345 28.41 38.15 -13.68
CA GLU A 345 28.74 37.30 -12.53
C GLU A 345 28.15 35.88 -12.67
N SER A 346 26.88 35.79 -13.04
CA SER A 346 26.17 34.51 -13.22
C SER A 346 26.79 33.68 -14.35
N LEU A 347 27.22 34.30 -15.45
CA LEU A 347 27.92 33.62 -16.55
C LEU A 347 29.32 33.15 -16.13
N ARG A 348 30.00 33.85 -15.23
CA ARG A 348 31.28 33.39 -14.66
C ARG A 348 31.06 32.19 -13.75
N GLN A 349 30.08 32.29 -12.85
CA GLN A 349 29.69 31.21 -11.92
C GLN A 349 29.23 29.96 -12.68
N GLN A 350 28.47 30.12 -13.77
CA GLN A 350 28.03 29.04 -14.65
C GLN A 350 29.22 28.19 -15.16
N LYS A 351 30.31 28.83 -15.60
CA LYS A 351 31.50 28.11 -16.11
C LYS A 351 32.14 27.24 -15.03
N ILE A 352 32.22 27.76 -13.80
CA ILE A 352 32.75 27.03 -12.64
C ILE A 352 31.79 25.87 -12.29
N ALA A 353 30.50 26.16 -12.17
CA ALA A 353 29.44 25.21 -11.85
C ALA A 353 29.41 24.03 -12.83
N ARG A 354 29.53 24.27 -14.15
CA ARG A 354 29.60 23.21 -15.17
C ARG A 354 30.84 22.31 -15.04
N GLY A 355 31.93 22.81 -14.46
CA GLY A 355 33.13 22.02 -14.21
C GLY A 355 33.01 21.07 -13.02
N ILE A 356 32.21 21.42 -12.01
CA ILE A 356 32.05 20.61 -10.78
C ILE A 356 30.76 19.80 -10.75
N TYR A 357 29.70 20.26 -11.40
CA TYR A 357 28.41 19.58 -11.50
C TYR A 357 28.36 18.74 -12.78
N CYS A 358 29.10 17.63 -12.76
CA CYS A 358 29.05 16.61 -13.80
C CYS A 358 28.63 15.28 -13.19
N ILE A 359 28.01 14.42 -14.00
CA ILE A 359 27.38 13.17 -13.54
C ILE A 359 28.39 12.23 -12.86
N ASP A 360 29.62 12.13 -13.37
CA ASP A 360 30.70 11.35 -12.75
C ASP A 360 31.05 11.86 -11.34
N THR A 361 31.15 13.19 -11.15
CA THR A 361 31.45 13.79 -9.84
C THR A 361 30.26 13.67 -8.89
N CYS A 362 29.04 13.89 -9.38
CA CYS A 362 27.82 13.87 -8.57
C CYS A 362 27.56 12.50 -7.94
N TYR A 363 27.87 11.42 -8.67
CA TYR A 363 27.68 10.04 -8.24
C TYR A 363 28.97 9.28 -7.91
N GLN A 364 30.10 9.99 -7.76
CA GLN A 364 31.41 9.38 -7.54
C GLN A 364 31.44 8.44 -6.32
N GLN A 365 30.88 8.87 -5.19
CA GLN A 365 30.89 8.06 -3.96
C GLN A 365 30.01 6.81 -4.11
N ILE A 366 28.85 6.95 -4.76
CA ILE A 366 27.96 5.81 -5.04
C ILE A 366 28.67 4.80 -5.94
N LEU A 367 29.29 5.25 -7.04
CA LEU A 367 30.07 4.36 -7.92
C LEU A 367 31.19 3.64 -7.19
N LYS A 368 31.98 4.38 -6.40
CA LYS A 368 33.08 3.80 -5.62
C LYS A 368 32.57 2.72 -4.66
N ALA A 369 31.43 2.94 -4.01
CA ALA A 369 30.81 1.95 -3.15
C ALA A 369 30.27 0.74 -3.93
N ILE A 370 29.68 0.93 -5.12
CA ILE A 370 29.26 -0.16 -6.00
C ILE A 370 30.47 -1.02 -6.39
N GLU A 371 31.61 -0.40 -6.71
CA GLU A 371 32.84 -1.10 -7.12
C GLU A 371 33.53 -1.82 -5.96
N GLY A 372 33.45 -1.29 -4.73
CA GLY A 372 34.09 -1.81 -3.52
C GLY A 372 33.55 -3.14 -2.97
N ASN A 373 32.71 -3.88 -3.71
CA ASN A 373 32.10 -5.15 -3.29
C ASN A 373 31.48 -5.10 -1.88
N PRO A 374 30.39 -4.33 -1.71
CA PRO A 374 29.75 -4.16 -0.42
C PRO A 374 29.27 -5.52 0.11
N THR A 375 29.53 -5.77 1.39
CA THR A 375 29.09 -6.97 2.09
C THR A 375 27.64 -6.80 2.55
N SER A 376 26.90 -7.90 2.60
CA SER A 376 25.60 -7.90 3.28
C SER A 376 25.82 -7.63 4.77
N PRO A 377 25.08 -6.70 5.39
CA PRO A 377 25.19 -6.48 6.83
C PRO A 377 24.80 -7.74 7.63
N ALA A 378 25.38 -7.88 8.83
CA ALA A 378 25.07 -8.97 9.76
C ALA A 378 23.63 -8.80 10.26
N LYS A 379 22.77 -9.73 9.84
CA LYS A 379 21.31 -9.59 9.84
C LYS A 379 20.73 -9.56 11.26
N GLY A 380 20.09 -8.46 11.63
CA GLY A 380 19.25 -8.39 12.81
C GLY A 380 17.83 -8.88 12.50
N LEU A 381 17.31 -9.83 13.28
CA LEU A 381 15.88 -10.23 13.29
C LEU A 381 14.94 -9.03 13.56
N HIS A 382 15.48 -7.87 13.98
CA HIS A 382 14.74 -6.63 14.15
C HIS A 382 14.03 -6.14 12.88
N ALA A 383 14.49 -6.47 11.67
CA ALA A 383 13.77 -6.13 10.44
C ALA A 383 12.40 -6.82 10.34
N ILE A 384 12.27 -8.02 10.92
CA ILE A 384 11.04 -8.83 10.87
C ILE A 384 9.92 -8.20 11.72
N ARG A 385 10.25 -7.42 12.76
CA ARG A 385 9.24 -6.68 13.56
C ARG A 385 8.46 -5.66 12.73
N TYR A 386 9.05 -5.15 11.65
CA TYR A 386 8.38 -4.22 10.75
C TYR A 386 7.53 -4.94 9.68
N LEU A 387 7.84 -6.21 9.40
CA LEU A 387 7.10 -7.11 8.49
C LEU A 387 5.85 -7.72 9.14
N LEU A 388 5.88 -7.94 10.46
CA LEU A 388 4.79 -8.56 11.22
C LEU A 388 3.89 -7.53 11.93
N GLY A 389 4.18 -6.23 11.76
CA GLY A 389 3.65 -5.18 12.64
C GLY A 389 4.24 -5.29 14.05
N GLU A 390 3.86 -4.39 14.95
CA GLU A 390 4.01 -4.67 16.38
C GLU A 390 3.26 -5.97 16.68
N VAL A 391 3.97 -7.08 16.60
CA VAL A 391 3.61 -8.26 17.35
C VAL A 391 3.95 -7.90 18.77
N ASP A 392 3.05 -7.17 19.41
CA ASP A 392 3.01 -7.22 20.85
C ASP A 392 2.80 -8.68 21.18
N TYR A 393 3.86 -9.32 21.66
CA TYR A 393 3.82 -10.74 22.05
C TYR A 393 2.73 -10.95 23.12
N ARG A 394 2.34 -9.88 23.84
CA ARG A 394 1.19 -9.85 24.75
C ARG A 394 -0.16 -9.87 24.03
N HIS A 395 -0.26 -9.48 22.77
CA HIS A 395 -1.50 -9.58 21.97
C HIS A 395 -1.73 -10.99 21.40
N LEU A 396 -0.65 -11.72 21.05
CA LEU A 396 -0.76 -13.13 20.68
C LEU A 396 -1.09 -14.01 21.88
N GLN A 397 -0.57 -13.66 23.07
CA GLN A 397 -1.01 -14.27 24.31
C GLN A 397 -2.41 -13.80 24.73
N SER A 398 -2.78 -12.52 24.63
CA SER A 398 -4.12 -12.03 25.03
C SER A 398 -5.27 -12.47 24.12
N LEU A 399 -4.98 -13.00 22.93
CA LEU A 399 -5.99 -13.64 22.08
C LEU A 399 -6.52 -14.96 22.67
N VAL A 400 -5.75 -15.61 23.56
CA VAL A 400 -6.12 -16.87 24.23
C VAL A 400 -6.19 -16.68 25.76
N ASP A 401 -5.28 -15.92 26.35
CA ASP A 401 -5.10 -15.78 27.81
C ASP A 401 -6.18 -14.93 28.52
N GLU A 402 -7.07 -14.25 27.78
CA GLU A 402 -8.18 -13.45 28.35
C GLU A 402 -9.58 -13.84 27.82
N GLN A 403 -9.71 -14.93 27.06
CA GLN A 403 -11.01 -15.43 26.63
C GLN A 403 -11.49 -16.54 27.57
N PHE A 404 -12.76 -16.48 27.94
CA PHE A 404 -13.37 -17.43 28.85
C PHE A 404 -14.62 -18.05 28.26
N ILE A 405 -14.79 -19.35 28.49
CA ILE A 405 -16.06 -20.03 28.31
C ILE A 405 -16.90 -19.77 29.55
N THR A 406 -18.06 -19.15 29.38
CA THR A 406 -18.98 -18.86 30.48
C THR A 406 -20.20 -19.77 30.38
N VAL A 407 -20.48 -20.50 31.45
CA VAL A 407 -21.64 -21.39 31.56
C VAL A 407 -22.68 -20.74 32.47
N TYR A 408 -23.84 -20.45 31.92
CA TYR A 408 -24.99 -19.91 32.64
C TYR A 408 -25.98 -21.03 32.95
N PHE A 409 -26.44 -21.09 34.19
CA PHE A 409 -27.45 -22.05 34.64
C PHE A 409 -28.84 -21.40 34.65
N GLU A 410 -29.85 -22.09 34.13
CA GLU A 410 -31.25 -21.64 34.18
C GLU A 410 -31.81 -21.75 35.62
N LYS A 411 -32.49 -20.69 36.09
CA LYS A 411 -33.22 -20.69 37.38
C LYS A 411 -34.51 -19.90 37.24
N GLY A 412 -35.66 -20.53 37.45
CA GLY A 412 -36.97 -19.86 37.35
C GLY A 412 -37.39 -19.45 35.93
N GLY A 413 -36.81 -20.08 34.90
CA GLY A 413 -37.16 -19.85 33.48
C GLY A 413 -36.31 -18.78 32.77
N THR A 414 -35.36 -18.14 33.46
CA THR A 414 -34.39 -17.21 32.87
C THR A 414 -32.96 -17.62 33.22
N PHE A 415 -32.00 -17.25 32.37
CA PHE A 415 -30.56 -17.35 32.69
C PHE A 415 -30.20 -16.17 33.59
N SER A 416 -29.52 -16.44 34.71
CA SER A 416 -29.18 -15.44 35.71
C SER A 416 -27.67 -15.18 35.73
N GLU A 417 -27.25 -13.92 35.66
CA GLU A 417 -25.83 -13.49 35.76
C GLU A 417 -25.19 -13.82 37.12
N THR A 418 -25.99 -14.08 38.15
CA THR A 418 -25.49 -14.41 39.49
C THR A 418 -25.07 -15.87 39.67
N HIS A 419 -25.34 -16.74 38.68
CA HIS A 419 -25.04 -18.17 38.75
C HIS A 419 -24.33 -18.61 37.46
N THR A 420 -23.06 -18.26 37.37
CA THR A 420 -22.20 -18.60 36.23
C THR A 420 -20.93 -19.32 36.70
N THR A 421 -20.43 -20.24 35.87
CA THR A 421 -19.05 -20.73 36.00
C THR A 421 -18.25 -20.30 34.79
N VAL A 422 -17.01 -19.88 35.02
CA VAL A 422 -16.12 -19.30 34.01
C VAL A 422 -14.87 -20.17 33.93
N TYR A 423 -14.50 -20.56 32.72
CA TYR A 423 -13.34 -21.41 32.45
C TYR A 423 -12.44 -20.74 31.40
N PRO A 424 -11.11 -20.82 31.54
CA PRO A 424 -10.21 -20.31 30.50
C PRO A 424 -10.39 -21.11 29.20
N LEU A 425 -10.28 -20.42 28.06
CA LEU A 425 -10.33 -21.05 26.74
C LEU A 425 -8.95 -21.64 26.38
N GLU A 426 -8.93 -22.89 25.93
CA GLU A 426 -7.73 -23.56 25.39
C GLU A 426 -7.93 -23.90 23.91
N LEU A 427 -6.86 -24.18 23.14
CA LEU A 427 -6.97 -24.60 21.73
C LEU A 427 -7.78 -25.90 21.57
N GLN A 428 -7.65 -26.80 22.55
CA GLN A 428 -8.46 -28.00 22.71
C GLN A 428 -8.68 -28.24 24.19
N GLY A 429 -9.94 -28.25 24.62
CA GLY A 429 -10.28 -28.28 26.04
C GLY A 429 -11.30 -29.35 26.39
N THR A 430 -11.27 -29.78 27.65
CA THR A 430 -12.31 -30.60 28.27
C THR A 430 -12.69 -29.99 29.62
N ILE A 431 -13.96 -29.63 29.78
CA ILE A 431 -14.48 -28.96 30.98
C ILE A 431 -15.57 -29.84 31.61
N ASP A 432 -15.38 -30.21 32.88
CA ASP A 432 -16.39 -30.89 33.68
C ASP A 432 -17.25 -29.88 34.44
N ILE A 433 -18.56 -29.95 34.22
CA ILE A 433 -19.56 -29.03 34.76
C ILE A 433 -20.52 -29.83 35.64
N LEU A 434 -20.70 -29.36 36.88
CA LEU A 434 -21.67 -29.90 37.82
C LEU A 434 -22.94 -29.03 37.82
N LEU A 435 -24.08 -29.63 37.50
CA LEU A 435 -25.36 -28.95 37.41
C LEU A 435 -26.00 -28.73 38.79
N PRO A 436 -26.52 -27.52 39.10
CA PRO A 436 -27.33 -27.26 40.29
C PRO A 436 -28.61 -28.11 40.36
N GLU A 437 -29.21 -28.28 41.55
CA GLU A 437 -30.32 -29.22 41.78
C GLU A 437 -31.58 -28.98 40.93
N ASP A 438 -31.87 -27.72 40.56
CA ASP A 438 -33.06 -27.32 39.82
C ASP A 438 -32.77 -26.89 38.37
N CYS A 439 -31.57 -27.19 37.84
CA CYS A 439 -31.14 -26.74 36.52
C CYS A 439 -31.51 -27.76 35.42
N GLN A 440 -32.31 -27.34 34.43
CA GLN A 440 -32.70 -28.18 33.28
C GLN A 440 -32.18 -27.65 31.94
N LYS A 441 -31.66 -26.42 31.89
CA LYS A 441 -30.99 -25.86 30.72
C LYS A 441 -29.73 -25.13 31.12
N ILE A 442 -28.73 -25.22 30.26
CA ILE A 442 -27.51 -24.45 30.35
C ILE A 442 -27.29 -23.66 29.07
N ARG A 443 -26.77 -22.45 29.21
CA ARG A 443 -26.24 -21.67 28.11
C ARG A 443 -24.72 -21.63 28.25
N ILE A 444 -24.02 -21.96 27.18
CA ILE A 444 -22.56 -21.94 27.11
C ILE A 444 -22.20 -20.86 26.10
N ASP A 445 -21.59 -19.80 26.61
CA ASP A 445 -21.05 -18.72 25.80
C ASP A 445 -19.56 -19.01 25.62
N MET A 446 -19.13 -19.24 24.37
CA MET A 446 -17.81 -19.80 24.11
C MET A 446 -16.69 -18.74 24.21
N THR A 447 -16.96 -17.52 23.72
CA THR A 447 -16.03 -16.36 23.69
C THR A 447 -16.80 -15.04 23.61
N GLU A 448 -16.13 -13.89 23.76
CA GLU A 448 -16.75 -12.59 23.44
C GLU A 448 -16.56 -12.22 21.96
N ARG A 449 -15.60 -12.84 21.29
CA ARG A 449 -15.21 -12.59 19.89
C ARG A 449 -15.74 -13.69 18.95
N PRO A 450 -15.79 -13.44 17.62
CA PRO A 450 -16.00 -14.50 16.63
C PRO A 450 -15.00 -15.64 16.82
N SER A 451 -15.45 -16.89 16.69
CA SER A 451 -14.63 -18.08 16.90
C SER A 451 -15.13 -19.27 16.09
N PHE A 452 -14.24 -20.23 15.83
CA PHE A 452 -14.50 -21.35 14.93
C PHE A 452 -14.00 -22.66 15.55
N TYR A 453 -14.88 -23.65 15.61
CA TYR A 453 -14.61 -24.92 16.27
C TYR A 453 -14.76 -26.09 15.31
N THR A 454 -13.74 -26.95 15.29
CA THR A 454 -13.76 -28.22 14.54
C THR A 454 -14.86 -29.13 15.08
N HIS A 455 -14.99 -29.16 16.41
CA HIS A 455 -16.09 -29.82 17.10
C HIS A 455 -16.43 -29.15 18.43
N ILE A 456 -17.70 -29.21 18.82
CA ILE A 456 -18.19 -28.92 20.17
C ILE A 456 -19.14 -30.04 20.58
N GLN A 457 -18.88 -30.67 21.73
CA GLN A 457 -19.66 -31.79 22.24
C GLN A 457 -19.94 -31.62 23.73
N LEU A 458 -21.21 -31.76 24.11
CA LEU A 458 -21.61 -31.84 25.52
C LEU A 458 -22.03 -33.28 25.85
N LEU A 459 -21.36 -33.91 26.80
CA LEU A 459 -21.58 -35.31 27.20
C LEU A 459 -22.20 -35.38 28.59
N ALA A 460 -23.32 -36.07 28.74
CA ALA A 460 -23.85 -36.46 30.04
C ALA A 460 -23.08 -37.69 30.56
N LEU A 461 -22.26 -37.51 31.60
CA LEU A 461 -21.29 -38.52 32.06
C LEU A 461 -21.94 -39.74 32.71
N ASP A 462 -23.11 -39.59 33.33
CA ASP A 462 -23.74 -40.68 34.06
C ASP A 462 -24.37 -41.75 33.11
N TYR A 463 -24.57 -41.40 31.83
CA TYR A 463 -25.14 -42.29 30.79
C TYR A 463 -24.35 -42.29 29.47
N ASP A 464 -23.17 -41.67 29.45
CA ASP A 464 -22.31 -41.51 28.27
C ASP A 464 -23.06 -41.08 27.00
N THR A 465 -23.96 -40.10 27.15
CA THR A 465 -24.85 -39.65 26.07
C THR A 465 -24.47 -38.25 25.61
N SER A 466 -24.27 -38.08 24.29
CA SER A 466 -24.04 -36.76 23.68
C SER A 466 -25.34 -35.96 23.57
N LEU A 467 -25.33 -34.74 24.08
CA LEU A 467 -26.44 -33.81 24.01
C LEU A 467 -26.26 -32.86 22.82
N LEU A 468 -27.33 -32.62 22.07
CA LEU A 468 -27.35 -31.65 20.98
C LEU A 468 -27.86 -30.30 21.50
N PRO A 469 -27.33 -29.17 21.01
CA PRO A 469 -27.86 -27.86 21.38
C PRO A 469 -29.26 -27.68 20.82
N ILE A 470 -30.17 -27.17 21.65
CA ILE A 470 -31.52 -26.76 21.24
C ILE A 470 -31.52 -25.39 20.54
N PHE A 471 -30.45 -24.59 20.74
CA PHE A 471 -30.24 -23.33 20.08
C PHE A 471 -28.76 -23.02 19.95
N THR A 472 -28.40 -22.36 18.85
CA THR A 472 -27.11 -21.70 18.67
C THR A 472 -27.25 -20.52 17.70
N ASN A 473 -26.43 -19.49 17.89
CA ASN A 473 -26.33 -18.35 16.96
C ASN A 473 -25.21 -18.54 15.90
N GLY A 474 -24.54 -19.69 15.90
CA GLY A 474 -23.53 -20.08 14.91
C GLY A 474 -24.09 -20.91 13.77
N LEU A 475 -23.30 -21.01 12.70
CA LEU A 475 -23.54 -21.96 11.62
C LEU A 475 -23.04 -23.34 12.07
N VAL A 476 -23.94 -24.33 12.05
CA VAL A 476 -23.61 -25.73 12.40
C VAL A 476 -23.56 -26.58 11.15
N TYR A 477 -22.47 -27.31 10.98
CA TYR A 477 -22.33 -28.29 9.90
C TYR A 477 -21.57 -29.53 10.39
N ARG A 478 -22.27 -30.66 10.41
CA ARG A 478 -21.81 -31.90 11.08
C ARG A 478 -21.50 -31.60 12.55
N ASP A 479 -20.25 -31.81 12.96
CA ASP A 479 -19.79 -31.56 14.33
C ASP A 479 -19.21 -30.15 14.49
N SER A 480 -18.98 -29.42 13.40
CA SER A 480 -18.29 -28.12 13.40
C SER A 480 -19.24 -26.95 13.63
N TYR A 481 -18.73 -25.95 14.36
CA TYR A 481 -19.46 -24.74 14.74
C TYR A 481 -18.69 -23.50 14.31
N ILE A 482 -19.32 -22.65 13.51
CA ILE A 482 -18.72 -21.44 12.94
C ILE A 482 -19.50 -20.23 13.46
N PHE A 483 -18.86 -19.38 14.25
CA PHE A 483 -19.45 -18.18 14.80
C PHE A 483 -18.79 -16.95 14.17
N PRO A 484 -19.34 -16.42 13.05
CA PRO A 484 -18.75 -15.28 12.35
C PRO A 484 -18.98 -13.94 13.09
N ASN A 485 -19.92 -13.91 14.02
CA ASN A 485 -20.28 -12.73 14.81
C ASN A 485 -19.76 -12.89 16.26
N PRO A 486 -19.54 -11.76 16.98
CA PRO A 486 -19.23 -11.77 18.41
C PRO A 486 -20.30 -12.48 19.25
N ASP A 487 -19.95 -12.85 20.48
CA ASP A 487 -20.80 -13.54 21.46
C ASP A 487 -21.37 -14.91 20.98
N PRO A 488 -20.53 -15.94 20.76
CA PRO A 488 -20.98 -17.29 20.39
C PRO A 488 -21.75 -17.99 21.50
N GLN A 489 -23.00 -18.38 21.23
CA GLN A 489 -23.89 -18.98 22.23
C GLN A 489 -24.40 -20.35 21.81
N LEU A 490 -24.45 -21.26 22.79
CA LEU A 490 -25.03 -22.59 22.68
C LEU A 490 -25.96 -22.84 23.87
N ILE A 491 -27.21 -23.24 23.62
CA ILE A 491 -28.14 -23.62 24.69
C ILE A 491 -28.43 -25.11 24.59
N PHE A 492 -28.25 -25.81 25.71
CA PHE A 492 -28.54 -27.23 25.85
C PHE A 492 -29.66 -27.45 26.86
N GLN A 493 -30.53 -28.40 26.55
CA GLN A 493 -31.45 -28.96 27.53
C GLN A 493 -30.81 -30.20 28.15
N VAL A 494 -30.72 -30.24 29.48
CA VAL A 494 -30.20 -31.39 30.22
C VAL A 494 -31.32 -31.97 31.09
N PRO A 495 -32.05 -32.98 30.59
CA PRO A 495 -33.08 -33.65 31.37
C PRO A 495 -32.54 -34.23 32.68
N SER A 496 -33.34 -34.12 33.75
CA SER A 496 -32.96 -34.54 35.11
C SER A 496 -32.55 -36.01 35.24
N PHE A 497 -32.97 -36.87 34.30
CA PHE A 497 -32.59 -38.28 34.30
C PHE A 497 -31.18 -38.54 33.76
N TYR A 498 -30.54 -37.60 33.03
CA TYR A 498 -29.17 -37.76 32.51
C TYR A 498 -28.06 -37.53 33.54
N GLY A 499 -28.45 -37.30 34.80
CA GLY A 499 -27.51 -37.05 35.89
C GLY A 499 -27.05 -35.61 35.96
N LYS A 500 -26.19 -35.30 36.96
CA LYS A 500 -25.80 -33.91 37.28
C LYS A 500 -24.43 -33.52 36.74
N ARG A 501 -23.69 -34.45 36.13
CA ARG A 501 -22.34 -34.20 35.63
C ARG A 501 -22.33 -34.23 34.11
N VAL A 502 -21.98 -33.08 33.52
CA VAL A 502 -21.81 -32.96 32.08
C VAL A 502 -20.37 -32.54 31.75
N ARG A 503 -19.88 -32.96 30.59
CA ARG A 503 -18.54 -32.67 30.11
C ARG A 503 -18.61 -31.98 28.77
N LEU A 504 -18.09 -30.77 28.68
CA LEU A 504 -17.90 -30.05 27.42
C LEU A 504 -16.54 -30.42 26.84
N ARG A 505 -16.51 -30.87 25.59
CA ARG A 505 -15.30 -31.07 24.79
C ARG A 505 -15.37 -30.16 23.58
N TYR A 506 -14.25 -29.51 23.26
CA TYR A 506 -14.18 -28.63 22.11
C TYR A 506 -12.77 -28.56 21.56
N SER A 507 -12.64 -28.18 20.28
CA SER A 507 -11.37 -27.88 19.64
C SER A 507 -11.56 -26.78 18.61
N LEU A 508 -10.68 -25.78 18.64
CA LEU A 508 -10.70 -24.67 17.69
C LEU A 508 -10.12 -25.11 16.34
N TYR A 509 -10.54 -24.44 15.27
CA TYR A 509 -9.83 -24.51 14.00
C TYR A 509 -8.48 -23.80 14.10
N GLU A 510 -7.53 -24.24 13.27
CA GLU A 510 -6.29 -23.49 13.01
C GLU A 510 -6.62 -22.33 12.05
N ILE A 511 -6.30 -21.10 12.44
CA ILE A 511 -6.66 -19.88 11.71
C ILE A 511 -5.40 -19.16 11.20
N ASP A 512 -4.24 -19.44 11.77
CA ASP A 512 -3.04 -18.66 11.49
C ASP A 512 -2.06 -19.44 10.59
N GLU A 513 -1.94 -20.75 10.79
CA GLU A 513 -1.02 -21.56 9.99
C GLU A 513 -1.67 -22.05 8.69
N VAL A 514 -1.65 -21.21 7.65
CA VAL A 514 -2.20 -21.52 6.30
C VAL A 514 -1.65 -22.84 5.72
N MET A 515 -0.43 -23.22 6.10
CA MET A 515 0.20 -24.46 5.64
C MET A 515 -0.29 -25.70 6.38
N SER A 516 -0.91 -25.55 7.56
CA SER A 516 -1.51 -26.65 8.32
C SER A 516 -2.66 -27.28 7.54
N ASP A 517 -2.86 -28.59 7.70
CA ASP A 517 -4.03 -29.29 7.17
C ASP A 517 -5.30 -28.96 7.98
N ALA A 518 -5.14 -28.46 9.20
CA ALA A 518 -6.23 -28.01 10.05
C ALA A 518 -6.68 -26.56 9.75
N TYR A 519 -6.02 -25.88 8.80
CA TYR A 519 -6.33 -24.50 8.44
C TYR A 519 -7.77 -24.35 7.95
N ILE A 520 -8.55 -23.47 8.59
CA ILE A 520 -9.98 -23.30 8.31
C ILE A 520 -10.26 -23.00 6.83
N GLY A 521 -9.41 -22.21 6.16
CA GLY A 521 -9.58 -21.90 4.75
C GLY A 521 -9.47 -23.11 3.82
N LYS A 522 -8.55 -24.04 4.09
CA LYS A 522 -8.42 -25.30 3.33
C LYS A 522 -9.61 -26.22 3.56
N GLN A 523 -10.02 -26.37 4.82
CA GLN A 523 -11.16 -27.21 5.20
C GLN A 523 -12.47 -26.71 4.57
N LEU A 524 -12.73 -25.40 4.64
CA LEU A 524 -13.91 -24.79 4.03
C LEU A 524 -13.87 -24.87 2.49
N ALA A 525 -12.71 -24.66 1.86
CA ALA A 525 -12.58 -24.79 0.41
C ALA A 525 -12.84 -26.22 -0.07
N GLN A 526 -12.33 -27.23 0.63
CA GLN A 526 -12.56 -28.63 0.32
C GLN A 526 -14.04 -29.01 0.50
N GLU A 527 -14.70 -28.53 1.56
CA GLU A 527 -16.13 -28.75 1.77
C GLU A 527 -16.99 -28.05 0.69
N LEU A 528 -16.63 -26.83 0.28
CA LEU A 528 -17.32 -26.13 -0.82
C LEU A 528 -17.19 -26.90 -2.14
N LEU A 529 -16.02 -27.48 -2.40
CA LEU A 529 -15.80 -28.34 -3.57
C LEU A 529 -16.63 -29.63 -3.51
N ASN A 530 -16.73 -30.24 -2.33
CA ASN A 530 -17.55 -31.44 -2.10
C ASN A 530 -19.04 -31.13 -2.31
N LEU A 531 -19.53 -30.01 -1.76
CA LEU A 531 -20.91 -29.55 -1.94
C LEU A 531 -21.22 -29.28 -3.41
N ARG A 532 -20.33 -28.59 -4.13
CA ARG A 532 -20.50 -28.33 -5.57
C ARG A 532 -20.55 -29.62 -6.39
N SER A 533 -19.73 -30.60 -6.03
CA SER A 533 -19.72 -31.91 -6.67
C SER A 533 -21.03 -32.67 -6.43
N ARG A 534 -21.56 -32.61 -5.21
CA ARG A 534 -22.84 -33.23 -4.85
C ARG A 534 -24.04 -32.52 -5.49
N LEU A 535 -24.00 -31.20 -5.59
CA LEU A 535 -24.99 -30.40 -6.30
C LEU A 535 -25.08 -30.84 -7.76
N LYS A 536 -23.94 -30.94 -8.44
CA LYS A 536 -23.88 -31.40 -9.83
C LYS A 536 -24.46 -32.81 -10.04
N LEU A 537 -24.23 -33.71 -9.07
CA LEU A 537 -24.82 -35.05 -9.09
C LEU A 537 -26.36 -35.00 -8.91
N LEU A 538 -26.85 -34.14 -8.04
CA LEU A 538 -28.29 -33.95 -7.82
C LEU A 538 -28.97 -33.32 -9.04
N GLU A 539 -28.35 -32.33 -9.67
CA GLU A 539 -28.82 -31.74 -10.92
C GLU A 539 -28.93 -32.79 -12.03
N ALA A 540 -27.93 -33.69 -12.15
CA ALA A 540 -28.00 -34.80 -13.09
C ALA A 540 -29.17 -35.76 -12.79
N LYS A 541 -29.36 -36.13 -11.52
CA LYS A 541 -30.49 -36.98 -11.09
C LYS A 541 -31.85 -36.31 -11.32
N GLU A 542 -31.94 -34.99 -11.15
CA GLU A 542 -33.18 -34.25 -11.41
C GLU A 542 -33.55 -34.32 -12.89
N VAL A 543 -32.57 -34.19 -13.80
CA VAL A 543 -32.81 -34.35 -15.24
C VAL A 543 -33.34 -35.76 -15.55
N ASP A 544 -32.73 -36.80 -15.00
CA ASP A 544 -33.18 -38.19 -15.18
C ASP A 544 -34.61 -38.39 -14.64
N TYR A 545 -34.90 -37.82 -13.47
CA TYR A 545 -36.22 -37.86 -12.86
C TYR A 545 -37.28 -37.19 -13.73
N GLN A 546 -36.98 -36.01 -14.30
CA GLN A 546 -37.89 -35.31 -15.21
C GLN A 546 -38.16 -36.12 -16.48
N GLN A 547 -37.15 -36.79 -17.04
CA GLN A 547 -37.31 -37.66 -18.21
C GLN A 547 -38.20 -38.86 -17.91
N GLU A 548 -38.00 -39.53 -16.77
CA GLU A 548 -38.86 -40.64 -16.35
C GLU A 548 -40.29 -40.17 -16.07
N ARG A 549 -40.48 -38.99 -15.47
CA ARG A 549 -41.81 -38.42 -15.24
C ARG A 549 -42.57 -38.20 -16.55
N ILE A 550 -41.92 -37.66 -17.58
CA ILE A 550 -42.52 -37.48 -18.92
C ILE A 550 -42.89 -38.83 -19.54
N LYS A 551 -42.06 -39.87 -19.38
CA LYS A 551 -42.39 -41.23 -19.86
C LYS A 551 -43.63 -41.77 -19.15
N VAL A 552 -43.72 -41.63 -17.83
CA VAL A 552 -44.88 -42.06 -17.05
C VAL A 552 -46.15 -41.35 -17.50
N GLU A 553 -46.10 -40.02 -17.68
CA GLU A 553 -47.25 -39.25 -18.20
C GLU A 553 -47.68 -39.71 -19.60
N LYS A 554 -46.72 -40.03 -20.47
CA LYS A 554 -47.02 -40.57 -21.81
C LYS A 554 -47.68 -41.94 -21.74
N MET A 555 -47.18 -42.84 -20.88
CA MET A 555 -47.78 -44.16 -20.67
C MET A 555 -49.18 -44.06 -20.08
N GLN A 556 -49.43 -43.11 -19.17
CA GLN A 556 -50.76 -42.85 -18.64
C GLN A 556 -51.73 -42.40 -19.73
N ARG A 557 -51.34 -41.45 -20.60
CA ARG A 557 -52.18 -41.04 -21.74
C ARG A 557 -52.48 -42.18 -22.71
N GLN A 558 -51.48 -43.01 -23.02
CA GLN A 558 -51.69 -44.20 -23.85
C GLN A 558 -52.65 -45.19 -23.20
N LEU A 559 -52.55 -45.39 -21.89
CA LEU A 559 -53.48 -46.23 -21.15
C LEU A 559 -54.90 -45.67 -21.20
N GLU A 560 -55.07 -44.36 -21.02
CA GLU A 560 -56.37 -43.67 -21.15
C GLU A 560 -56.96 -43.82 -22.56
N GLU A 561 -56.16 -43.64 -23.61
CA GLU A 561 -56.59 -43.83 -25.01
C GLU A 561 -57.00 -45.28 -25.29
N ILE A 562 -56.18 -46.25 -24.88
CA ILE A 562 -56.51 -47.68 -25.04
C ILE A 562 -57.78 -48.02 -24.27
N THR A 563 -57.95 -47.49 -23.05
CA THR A 563 -59.14 -47.70 -22.23
C THR A 563 -60.37 -47.09 -22.90
N ALA A 564 -60.24 -45.89 -23.48
CA ALA A 564 -61.32 -45.25 -24.24
C ALA A 564 -61.69 -46.04 -25.50
N GLN A 565 -60.71 -46.51 -26.28
CA GLN A 565 -60.92 -47.35 -27.46
C GLN A 565 -61.55 -48.71 -27.10
N TYR A 566 -61.10 -49.33 -26.00
CA TYR A 566 -61.69 -50.55 -25.47
C TYR A 566 -63.16 -50.32 -25.10
N ASN A 567 -63.44 -49.26 -24.33
CA ASN A 567 -64.80 -48.89 -23.92
C ASN A 567 -65.70 -48.57 -25.12
N GLN A 568 -65.18 -47.86 -26.14
CA GLN A 568 -65.89 -47.58 -27.38
C GLN A 568 -66.19 -48.86 -28.17
N THR A 569 -65.23 -49.80 -28.21
CA THR A 569 -65.38 -51.08 -28.90
C THR A 569 -66.46 -51.94 -28.25
N ILE A 570 -66.43 -52.10 -26.91
CA ILE A 570 -67.41 -52.91 -26.18
C ILE A 570 -68.82 -52.30 -26.20
N ALA A 571 -68.92 -50.96 -26.24
CA ALA A 571 -70.18 -50.23 -26.36
C ALA A 571 -70.71 -50.16 -27.80
N SER A 572 -69.89 -50.53 -28.81
CA SER A 572 -70.30 -50.51 -30.20
C SER A 572 -71.37 -51.58 -30.48
N ARG A 573 -72.40 -51.21 -31.26
CA ARG A 573 -73.49 -52.14 -31.65
C ARG A 573 -72.96 -53.48 -32.20
N ARG A 574 -71.88 -53.44 -32.99
CA ARG A 574 -71.26 -54.62 -33.58
C ARG A 574 -70.75 -55.59 -32.50
N TRP A 575 -70.14 -55.09 -31.43
CA TRP A 575 -69.69 -55.92 -30.31
C TRP A 575 -70.85 -56.32 -29.40
N THR A 576 -71.74 -55.40 -29.04
CA THR A 576 -72.85 -55.68 -28.10
C THR A 576 -73.85 -56.69 -28.67
N ILE A 577 -74.18 -56.60 -29.98
CA ILE A 577 -75.07 -57.55 -30.67
C ILE A 577 -74.40 -58.93 -30.77
N SER A 578 -73.14 -58.98 -31.20
CA SER A 578 -72.39 -60.24 -31.32
C SER A 578 -72.24 -60.93 -29.95
N THR A 579 -71.97 -60.16 -28.90
CA THR A 579 -71.86 -60.66 -27.52
C THR A 579 -73.22 -61.10 -26.97
N ALA A 580 -74.30 -60.36 -27.24
CA ALA A 580 -75.66 -60.75 -26.88
C ALA A 580 -76.10 -62.04 -27.59
N LEU A 581 -75.75 -62.20 -28.88
CA LEU A 581 -75.96 -63.43 -29.65
C LEU A 581 -75.17 -64.60 -29.04
N ILE A 582 -73.86 -64.44 -28.81
CA ILE A 582 -73.03 -65.47 -28.18
C ILE A 582 -73.57 -65.85 -26.79
N ASN A 583 -73.96 -64.88 -25.97
CA ASN A 583 -74.54 -65.11 -24.65
C ASN A 583 -75.93 -65.77 -24.73
N PHE A 584 -76.75 -65.42 -25.73
CA PHE A 584 -78.02 -66.09 -26.01
C PHE A 584 -77.80 -67.56 -26.40
N PHE A 585 -76.79 -67.86 -27.23
CA PHE A 585 -76.43 -69.24 -27.58
C PHE A 585 -75.77 -70.00 -26.42
N ARG A 586 -74.97 -69.33 -25.57
CA ARG A 586 -74.40 -69.93 -24.35
C ARG A 586 -75.46 -70.24 -23.28
N ARG A 587 -76.50 -69.41 -23.15
CA ARG A 587 -77.63 -69.63 -22.21
C ARG A 587 -78.62 -70.70 -22.67
N LYS A 588 -78.49 -71.18 -23.92
CA LYS A 588 -79.28 -72.29 -24.48
C LYS A 588 -78.58 -73.65 -24.41
N LYS A 589 -77.60 -73.81 -23.51
CA LYS A 589 -77.12 -75.12 -23.05
C LYS A 589 -77.39 -75.31 -21.58
#